data_AF-A0A6P2ERS4-F1
#
_entry.id   AF-A0A6P2ERS4-F1
#
_cell.length_a   1.000
_cell.length_b   1.000
_cell.length_c   1.000
_cell.angle_alpha   90.00
_cell.angle_beta   90.00
_cell.angle_gamma   90.00
#
_symmetry.space_group_name_H-M   'P 1'
#
loop_
_entity.id
_entity.type
_entity.pdbx_description
1 polymer ?
#
loop_
_entity_poly.entity_id
_entity_poly.type
_entity_poly.pdbx_seq_one_letter_code
_entity_poly.pdbx_strand_id
1 'polypeptide(L)'
;MLFARLGNPVVAGNFAGELFAAQTWIALGCGLVLLVHARAGAGASIDGPARTTISLTVIALLLALLQQYAVAPHILARENLRLWHGLGSGMYLGQWVCAGILLWRMGRRTA
;
A
#
# COMPACT_ATOMS: atom_id res chain seq x y z
N MET A 1 0.79 -20.18 6.84
CA MET A 1 1.58 -21.22 7.55
C MET A 1 2.37 -20.69 8.76
N LEU A 2 2.77 -19.41 8.83
CA LEU A 2 3.44 -18.84 10.02
C LEU A 2 2.52 -18.80 11.27
N PHE A 3 1.25 -18.43 11.09
CA PHE A 3 0.25 -18.39 12.17
C PHE A 3 -0.10 -19.76 12.77
N ALA A 4 0.09 -20.84 12.01
CA ALA A 4 -0.09 -22.21 12.52
C ALA A 4 1.04 -22.62 13.48
N ARG A 5 2.21 -21.96 13.42
CA ARG A 5 3.35 -22.24 14.30
C ARG A 5 3.42 -21.37 15.56
N LEU A 6 2.64 -20.29 15.64
CA LEU A 6 2.72 -19.34 16.76
C LEU A 6 1.90 -19.75 17.99
N GLY A 7 1.09 -20.81 17.92
CA GLY A 7 0.41 -21.44 19.06
C GLY A 7 -0.68 -20.59 19.74
N ASN A 8 -0.65 -19.27 19.61
CA ASN A 8 -1.57 -18.33 20.25
C ASN A 8 -2.18 -17.34 19.21
N PRO A 9 -3.51 -17.32 19.05
CA PRO A 9 -4.22 -16.42 18.15
C PRO A 9 -3.97 -14.91 18.40
N VAL A 10 -3.66 -14.51 19.63
CA VAL A 10 -3.36 -13.11 19.98
C VAL A 10 -1.99 -12.69 19.43
N VAL A 11 -1.00 -13.57 19.52
CA VAL A 11 0.35 -13.35 18.95
C VAL A 11 0.27 -13.24 17.42
N ALA A 12 -0.57 -14.06 16.79
CA ALA A 12 -0.84 -13.97 15.36
C ALA A 12 -1.44 -12.62 14.94
N GLY A 13 -2.39 -12.09 15.72
CA GLY A 13 -2.97 -10.77 15.47
C GLY A 13 -1.93 -9.67 15.54
N ASN A 14 -1.17 -9.59 16.63
CA ASN A 14 -0.14 -8.56 16.83
C ASN A 14 0.90 -8.59 15.70
N PHE A 15 1.30 -9.79 15.26
CA PHE A 15 2.23 -9.95 14.16
C PHE A 15 1.67 -9.45 12.83
N ALA A 16 0.37 -9.63 12.57
CA ALA A 16 -0.28 -9.07 11.38
C ALA A 16 -0.29 -7.54 11.39
N GLY A 17 -0.51 -6.93 12.56
CA GLY A 17 -0.43 -5.47 12.74
C GLY A 17 0.98 -4.93 12.45
N GLU A 18 2.02 -5.59 12.96
CA GLU A 18 3.42 -5.23 12.68
C GLU A 18 3.77 -5.35 11.19
N LEU A 19 3.27 -6.39 10.50
CA LEU A 19 3.49 -6.54 9.06
C LEU A 19 2.81 -5.42 8.26
N PHE A 20 1.59 -5.01 8.61
CA PHE A 20 0.95 -3.85 7.98
C PHE A 20 1.72 -2.56 8.27
N ALA A 21 2.29 -2.42 9.47
CA ALA A 21 3.07 -1.24 9.83
C ALA A 21 4.35 -1.15 8.99
N ALA A 22 5.11 -2.25 8.93
CA ALA A 22 6.32 -2.33 8.12
C ALA A 22 6.02 -2.11 6.63
N GLN A 23 4.96 -2.74 6.11
CA GLN A 23 4.50 -2.55 4.74
C GLN A 23 4.13 -1.09 4.45
N THR A 24 3.46 -0.42 5.38
CA THR A 24 3.07 0.98 5.26
C THR A 24 4.28 1.90 5.23
N TRP A 25 5.27 1.69 6.10
CA TRP A 25 6.51 2.47 6.08
C TRP A 25 7.29 2.33 4.77
N ILE A 26 7.39 1.11 4.24
CA ILE A 26 8.01 0.86 2.93
C ILE A 26 7.21 1.55 1.83
N ALA A 27 5.88 1.43 1.83
CA ALA A 27 5.01 2.07 0.85
C ALA A 27 5.14 3.60 0.89
N LEU A 28 5.17 4.19 2.09
CA LEU A 28 5.39 5.63 2.28
C LEU A 28 6.74 6.08 1.76
N GLY A 29 7.82 5.36 2.08
CA GLY A 29 9.16 5.65 1.57
C GLY A 29 9.22 5.61 0.04
N CYS A 30 8.77 4.52 -0.56
CA CYS A 30 8.73 4.36 -2.02
C CYS A 30 7.82 5.39 -2.70
N GLY A 31 6.63 5.62 -2.14
CA GLY A 31 5.67 6.58 -2.67
C GLY A 31 6.19 8.01 -2.62
N LEU A 32 6.88 8.40 -1.54
CA LEU A 32 7.51 9.72 -1.45
C LEU A 32 8.59 9.90 -2.53
N VAL A 33 9.43 8.89 -2.74
CA VAL A 33 10.44 8.90 -3.81
C VAL A 33 9.78 9.06 -5.19
N LEU A 34 8.70 8.33 -5.46
CA LEU A 34 7.97 8.42 -6.73
C LEU A 34 7.30 9.79 -6.92
N LEU A 35 6.74 10.38 -5.87
CA LEU A 35 6.15 11.73 -5.92
C LEU A 35 7.22 12.79 -6.20
N VAL A 36 8.36 12.72 -5.52
CA VAL A 36 9.51 13.62 -5.76
C VAL A 36 10.00 13.47 -7.20
N HIS A 37 10.16 12.24 -7.68
CA HIS A 37 10.61 11.97 -9.04
C HIS A 37 9.61 12.50 -10.09
N ALA A 38 8.31 12.24 -9.91
CA ALA A 38 7.27 12.74 -10.80
C ALA A 38 7.19 14.28 -10.82
N ARG A 39 7.40 14.91 -9.66
CA ARG A 39 7.39 16.38 -9.53
C ARG A 39 8.64 17.04 -10.10
N ALA A 40 9.80 16.40 -9.99
CA ALA A 40 11.06 16.87 -10.54
C ALA A 40 11.09 16.78 -12.07
N GLY A 41 10.46 15.76 -12.65
CA GLY A 41 10.30 15.62 -14.10
C GLY A 41 9.18 16.50 -14.70
N ALA A 42 8.26 16.99 -13.87
CA ALA A 42 7.23 17.94 -14.29
C ALA A 42 7.83 19.36 -14.37
N GLY A 43 7.70 20.01 -15.52
CA GLY A 43 8.13 21.39 -15.74
C GLY A 43 7.29 22.42 -14.97
N ALA A 44 7.07 23.60 -15.55
CA ALA A 44 6.27 24.66 -14.92
C ALA A 44 4.82 24.24 -14.60
N SER A 45 4.30 23.22 -15.28
CA SER A 45 2.98 22.65 -15.04
C SER A 45 3.03 21.12 -14.95
N ILE A 46 2.08 20.55 -14.20
CA ILE A 46 1.89 19.10 -14.11
C ILE A 46 1.15 18.63 -15.37
N ASP A 47 1.87 17.95 -16.25
CA ASP A 47 1.31 17.36 -17.47
C ASP A 47 0.48 16.09 -17.17
N GLY A 48 -0.22 15.58 -18.18
CA GLY A 48 -1.06 14.38 -18.06
C GLY A 48 -0.30 13.18 -17.48
N PRO A 49 0.89 12.81 -18.01
CA PRO A 49 1.68 11.70 -17.50
C PRO A 49 2.10 11.83 -16.04
N ALA A 50 2.60 13.01 -15.63
CA ALA A 50 2.99 13.28 -14.25
C ALA A 50 1.76 13.26 -13.32
N ARG A 51 0.64 13.86 -13.74
CA ARG A 51 -0.63 13.83 -12.97
C ARG A 51 -1.08 12.41 -12.69
N THR A 52 -1.12 11.54 -13.70
CA THR A 52 -1.52 10.13 -13.48
C THR A 52 -0.54 9.40 -12.57
N THR A 53 0.77 9.66 -12.67
CA THR A 53 1.79 9.06 -11.79
C THR A 53 1.57 9.48 -10.33
N ILE A 54 1.34 10.77 -10.11
CA ILE A 54 1.04 11.33 -8.79
C ILE A 54 -0.27 10.73 -8.25
N SER A 55 -1.35 10.72 -9.03
CA SER A 55 -2.64 10.20 -8.59
C SER A 55 -2.59 8.72 -8.21
N LEU A 56 -1.96 7.86 -9.01
CA LEU A 56 -1.81 6.44 -8.69
C LEU A 56 -0.98 6.22 -7.43
N THR A 57 0.09 7.01 -7.26
CA THR A 57 0.94 6.94 -6.06
C THR A 57 0.16 7.37 -4.82
N VAL A 58 -0.58 8.48 -4.88
CA VAL A 58 -1.41 8.95 -3.76
C VAL A 58 -2.49 7.92 -3.40
N ILE A 59 -3.16 7.31 -4.39
CA ILE A 59 -4.15 6.25 -4.13
C ILE A 59 -3.49 5.07 -3.41
N ALA A 60 -2.33 4.60 -3.87
CA ALA A 60 -1.62 3.50 -3.23
C ALA A 60 -1.22 3.82 -1.77
N LEU A 61 -0.74 5.05 -1.52
CA LEU A 61 -0.41 5.50 -0.17
C LEU A 61 -1.63 5.58 0.75
N LEU A 62 -2.76 6.09 0.24
CA LEU A 62 -4.01 6.14 1.00
C LEU A 62 -4.51 4.74 1.34
N LEU A 63 -4.43 3.79 0.39
CA LEU A 63 -4.77 2.40 0.66
C LEU A 63 -3.88 1.80 1.75
N ALA A 64 -2.57 2.07 1.74
CA ALA A 64 -1.65 1.60 2.78
C ALA A 64 -2.01 2.17 4.17
N LEU A 65 -2.28 3.47 4.24
CA LEU A 65 -2.70 4.13 5.49
C LEU A 65 -4.03 3.58 6.02
N LEU A 66 -5.03 3.39 5.16
CA LEU A 66 -6.30 2.78 5.56
C LEU A 66 -6.11 1.34 6.04
N GLN A 67 -5.20 0.60 5.42
CA GLN A 67 -4.89 -0.77 5.83
C GLN A 67 -4.28 -0.80 7.24
N GLN A 68 -3.35 0.12 7.54
CA GLN A 68 -2.72 0.22 8.85
C GLN A 68 -3.64 0.77 9.94
N TYR A 69 -4.36 1.86 9.67
CA TYR A 69 -5.09 2.59 10.71
C TYR A 69 -6.57 2.25 10.80
N ALA A 70 -7.18 1.72 9.73
CA ALA A 70 -8.57 1.26 9.77
C ALA A 70 -8.64 -0.27 9.81
N VAL A 71 -7.98 -0.99 8.91
CA VAL A 71 -8.15 -2.45 8.80
C VAL A 71 -7.44 -3.20 9.94
N ALA A 72 -6.19 -2.85 10.27
CA ALA A 72 -5.43 -3.54 11.30
C ALA A 72 -6.11 -3.56 12.69
N PRO A 73 -6.60 -2.44 13.27
CA PRO A 73 -7.24 -2.47 14.58
C PRO A 73 -8.51 -3.33 14.60
N HIS A 74 -9.32 -3.33 13.53
CA HIS A 74 -10.52 -4.17 13.46
C HIS A 74 -10.19 -5.66 13.33
N ILE A 75 -9.12 -6.01 12.61
CA ILE A 75 -8.61 -7.40 12.57
C ILE A 75 -8.11 -7.84 13.96
N LEU A 76 -7.40 -6.95 14.67
CA LEU A 76 -6.91 -7.21 16.03
C LEU A 76 -8.05 -7.38 17.03
N ALA A 77 -9.09 -6.55 16.93
CA ALA A 77 -10.31 -6.63 17.72
C ALA A 77 -11.17 -7.87 17.40
N ARG A 78 -10.83 -8.62 16.34
CA ARG A 78 -11.57 -9.78 15.81
C ARG A 78 -13.00 -9.49 15.40
N GLU A 79 -13.33 -8.23 15.20
CA GLU A 79 -14.63 -7.84 14.69
C GLU A 79 -14.72 -8.30 13.24
N ASN A 80 -15.74 -9.09 12.89
CA ASN A 80 -16.03 -9.50 11.51
C ASN A 80 -14.79 -9.84 10.67
N LEU A 81 -13.94 -10.75 11.18
CA LEU A 81 -12.61 -11.03 10.64
C LEU A 81 -12.60 -11.25 9.11
N ARG A 82 -13.61 -11.95 8.57
CA ARG A 82 -13.72 -12.24 7.14
C ARG A 82 -13.87 -10.97 6.29
N LEU A 83 -14.62 -9.98 6.78
CA LEU A 83 -14.83 -8.72 6.09
C LEU A 83 -13.56 -7.88 6.09
N TRP A 84 -12.97 -7.66 7.27
CA TRP A 84 -11.78 -6.81 7.39
C TRP A 84 -10.54 -7.43 6.76
N HIS A 85 -10.39 -8.75 6.85
CA HIS A 85 -9.32 -9.46 6.16
C HIS A 85 -9.49 -9.42 4.63
N GLY A 86 -10.72 -9.58 4.14
CA GLY A 86 -11.04 -9.42 2.72
C GLY A 86 -10.77 -7.99 2.22
N LEU A 87 -11.17 -6.99 3.00
CA LEU A 87 -10.94 -5.59 2.71
C LEU A 87 -9.44 -5.26 2.67
N GLY A 88 -8.68 -5.69 3.67
CA GLY A 88 -7.22 -5.51 3.69
C GLY A 88 -6.52 -6.19 2.53
N SER A 89 -6.94 -7.40 2.16
CA SER A 89 -6.43 -8.11 0.98
C SER A 89 -6.74 -7.35 -0.31
N GLY A 90 -7.95 -6.82 -0.45
CA GLY A 90 -8.36 -5.99 -1.59
C GLY A 90 -7.57 -4.68 -1.68
N MET A 91 -7.33 -4.01 -0.55
CA MET A 91 -6.48 -2.81 -0.49
C MET A 91 -5.05 -3.13 -0.91
N TYR A 92 -4.49 -4.24 -0.43
CA TYR A 92 -3.14 -4.66 -0.80
C TYR A 92 -3.02 -5.03 -2.28
N LEU A 93 -4.01 -5.73 -2.85
CA LEU A 93 -4.10 -5.98 -4.29
C LEU A 93 -4.20 -4.67 -5.09
N GLY A 94 -4.97 -3.70 -4.61
CA GLY A 94 -5.08 -2.38 -5.22
C GLY A 94 -3.72 -1.65 -5.25
N GLN A 95 -2.94 -1.72 -4.17
CA GLN A 95 -1.58 -1.19 -4.13
C GLN A 95 -0.67 -1.88 -5.17
N TRP A 96 -0.75 -3.21 -5.27
CA TRP A 96 -0.01 -3.97 -6.28
C TRP A 96 -0.36 -3.58 -7.71
N VAL A 97 -1.65 -3.40 -8.01
CA VAL A 97 -2.11 -2.94 -9.33
C VAL A 97 -1.57 -1.54 -9.61
N CYS A 98 -1.66 -0.61 -8.65
CA CYS A 98 -1.11 0.73 -8.80
C CYS A 98 0.41 0.70 -9.07
N ALA A 99 1.17 -0.08 -8.30
CA ALA A 99 2.60 -0.25 -8.47
C ALA A 99 2.96 -0.87 -9.82
N GLY A 100 2.23 -1.91 -10.25
CA GLY A 100 2.42 -2.56 -11.54
C GLY A 100 2.18 -1.60 -12.72
N ILE A 101 1.12 -0.79 -12.66
CA ILE A 101 0.85 0.24 -13.68
C ILE A 101 1.97 1.29 -13.70
N LEU A 102 2.43 1.74 -12.52
CA LEU A 102 3.53 2.71 -12.41
C LEU A 102 4.83 2.16 -13.01
N LEU A 103 5.23 0.94 -12.66
CA LEU A 103 6.41 0.27 -13.17
C LEU A 103 6.34 0.09 -14.69
N TRP A 104 5.20 -0.37 -15.22
CA TRP A 104 4.98 -0.51 -16.66
C TRP A 104 5.14 0.81 -17.41
N ARG A 105 4.59 1.90 -16.87
CA ARG A 105 4.69 3.23 -17.47
C ARG A 105 6.08 3.84 -17.37
N MET A 106 6.86 3.49 -16.35
CA MET A 106 8.26 3.90 -16.25
C MET A 106 9.13 3.10 -17.23
N GLY A 107 8.95 1.78 -17.31
CA GLY A 107 9.69 0.93 -18.25
C GLY A 107 9.47 1.30 -19.73
N ARG A 108 8.27 1.73 -20.10
CA ARG A 108 7.96 2.26 -21.44
C ARG A 108 8.55 3.63 -21.76
N ARG A 109 9.02 4.39 -20.76
CA ARG A 109 9.69 5.69 -20.99
C ARG A 109 11.20 5.54 -21.22
N THR A 110 11.77 4.43 -20.78
CA THR A 110 13.20 4.10 -20.92
C THR A 110 13.55 3.26 -22.14
N ALA A 111 12.55 2.74 -22.86
CA ALA A 111 12.70 1.97 -24.10
C ALA A 111 12.31 2.83 -25.30
#